data_AF-A0A485AUC5-F1
#
_entry.id   AF-A0A485AUC5-F1
#
_cell.length_a   1.000
_cell.length_b   1.000
_cell.length_c   1.000
_cell.angle_alpha   90.00
_cell.angle_beta   90.00
_cell.angle_gamma   90.00
#
_symmetry.space_group_name_H-M   'P 1'
#
loop_
_entity.id
_entity.type
_entity.pdbx_description
1 polymer ?
#
loop_
_entity_poly.entity_id
_entity_poly.type
_entity_poly.pdbx_seq_one_letter_code
_entity_poly.pdbx_strand_id
1 'polypeptide(L)' 'MRYRRRRDGLRLTQKGRLAVGYDADLTLFALQHAPTVLVDAEKESLQADTILVPLAAIRAGKGYLTEQGSAENAFDF' A
#
# COMPACT_ATOMS: atom_id res chain seq x y z
N MET A 1 -9.06 3.95 -2.18
CA MET A 1 -8.40 3.31 -1.01
C MET A 1 -8.97 3.83 0.30
N ARG A 2 -9.78 3.05 1.02
CA ARG A 2 -10.39 3.46 2.32
C ARG A 2 -9.59 2.89 3.50
N TYR A 3 -8.49 3.53 3.91
CA TYR A 3 -7.76 3.15 5.13
C TYR A 3 -8.52 3.51 6.43
N ARG A 4 -9.58 4.32 6.35
CA ARG A 4 -10.26 4.92 7.52
C ARG A 4 -10.93 3.92 8.48
N ARG A 5 -11.48 2.79 8.02
CA ARG A 5 -12.33 1.93 8.86
C ARG A 5 -11.56 1.00 9.82
N ARG A 6 -10.30 0.68 9.52
CA ARG A 6 -9.57 -0.39 10.26
C ARG A 6 -8.90 0.10 11.55
N ARG A 7 -8.58 1.40 11.63
CA ARG A 7 -7.87 2.01 12.76
C ARG A 7 -8.67 2.02 14.05
N ASP A 8 -9.96 2.38 13.97
CA ASP A 8 -10.77 2.64 15.17
C ASP A 8 -11.02 1.34 15.96
N GLY A 9 -11.05 0.18 15.29
CA GLY A 9 -11.13 -1.13 15.94
C GLY A 9 -9.85 -1.59 16.64
N LEU A 10 -8.70 -0.99 16.33
CA LEU A 10 -7.39 -1.35 16.88
C LEU A 10 -6.80 -0.28 17.82
N ARG A 11 -7.56 0.79 18.11
CA ARG A 11 -7.13 1.92 18.96
C ARG A 11 -5.79 2.54 18.55
N LEU A 12 -5.46 2.52 17.27
CA LEU A 12 -4.22 3.10 16.73
C LEU A 12 -4.36 4.62 16.55
N THR A 13 -4.38 5.34 17.67
CA THR A 13 -4.73 6.77 17.74
C THR A 13 -3.82 7.67 16.89
N GLN A 14 -2.56 7.29 16.70
CA GLN A 14 -1.54 8.04 15.95
C GLN A 14 -1.24 7.50 14.55
N LYS A 15 -1.94 6.45 14.08
CA LYS A 15 -1.68 5.83 12.75
C LYS A 15 -2.90 5.85 11.84
N GLY A 16 -2.69 5.54 10.56
CA GLY A 16 -3.77 5.37 9.57
C GLY A 16 -4.40 6.68 9.09
N ARG A 17 -3.74 7.82 9.31
CA ARG A 17 -4.10 9.12 8.73
C ARG A 17 -2.85 9.84 8.27
N LEU A 18 -2.92 10.46 7.10
CA LEU A 18 -1.92 11.40 6.62
C LEU A 18 -2.30 12.80 7.09
N ALA A 19 -1.83 13.18 8.28
CA ALA A 19 -2.08 14.48 8.89
C ALA A 19 -0.91 14.87 9.79
N VAL A 20 -0.69 16.18 9.98
CA VAL A 20 0.34 16.69 10.89
C VAL A 20 0.09 16.18 12.31
N GLY A 21 1.16 15.77 12.99
CA GLY A 21 1.12 15.23 14.36
C GLY A 21 0.87 13.72 14.45
N TYR A 22 0.62 13.03 13.34
CA TYR A 22 0.51 11.57 13.28
C TYR A 22 1.84 10.92 12.90
N ASP A 23 1.98 9.62 13.17
CA ASP A 23 3.15 8.85 12.78
C ASP A 23 3.33 8.88 11.26
N ALA A 24 4.58 9.06 10.82
CA ALA A 24 4.96 8.99 9.41
C ALA A 24 4.99 7.54 8.92
N ASP A 25 3.81 6.91 8.87
CA ASP A 25 3.57 5.60 8.33
C ASP A 25 2.83 5.71 6.99
N LEU A 26 3.51 5.39 5.89
CA LEU A 26 2.95 5.44 4.54
C LEU A 26 3.29 4.17 3.76
N THR A 27 2.49 3.87 2.74
CA THR A 27 2.82 2.83 1.74
C THR A 27 2.57 3.41 0.36
N LEU A 28 3.59 3.35 -0.49
CA LEU A 28 3.55 3.82 -1.87
C LEU A 28 3.24 2.65 -2.80
N PHE A 29 2.34 2.89 -3.74
CA PHE A 29 1.97 1.92 -4.77
C PHE A 29 2.01 2.58 -6.14
N ALA A 30 2.44 1.82 -7.15
CA ALA A 30 2.12 2.12 -8.54
C ALA A 30 0.75 1.53 -8.90
N LEU A 31 0.05 2.20 -9.80
CA LEU A 31 -1.09 1.63 -10.50
C LEU A 31 -0.55 1.06 -11.82
N GLN A 32 -0.66 -0.25 -12.02
CA GLN A 32 -0.17 -0.90 -13.22
C GLN A 32 -1.34 -1.47 -14.03
N HIS A 33 -1.36 -1.18 -15.33
CA HIS A 33 -2.25 -1.85 -16.28
C HIS A 33 -1.66 -3.21 -16.65
N ALA A 34 -2.24 -4.27 -16.08
CA ALA A 34 -1.81 -5.64 -16.29
C ALA A 34 -3.02 -6.57 -16.12
N PRO A 35 -3.49 -7.22 -17.20
CA PRO A 35 -4.56 -8.21 -17.11
C PRO A 35 -4.18 -9.30 -16.12
N THR A 36 -4.97 -9.44 -15.06
CA THR A 36 -4.69 -10.32 -13.92
C THR A 36 -5.96 -11.04 -13.49
N VAL A 37 -5.88 -12.36 -13.32
CA VAL A 37 -6.96 -13.16 -12.73
C VAL A 37 -6.80 -13.17 -11.23
N LEU A 38 -7.80 -12.67 -10.51
CA LEU A 38 -7.90 -12.76 -9.06
C LEU A 38 -8.84 -13.92 -8.72
N VAL A 39 -8.42 -14.78 -7.79
CA VAL A 39 -9.21 -15.93 -7.33
C VAL A 39 -9.44 -15.79 -5.82
N ASP A 40 -10.70 -15.90 -5.40
CA ASP A 40 -11.07 -15.81 -3.98
C ASP A 40 -11.03 -17.18 -3.26
N ALA A 41 -11.48 -17.21 -2.00
CA ALA A 41 -11.45 -18.42 -1.19
C ALA A 41 -12.47 -19.48 -1.66
N GLU A 42 -13.55 -19.04 -2.30
CA GLU A 42 -14.62 -19.83 -2.88
C GLU A 42 -14.27 -20.33 -4.30
N LYS A 43 -13.08 -19.97 -4.81
CA LYS A 43 -12.55 -20.27 -6.15
C LYS A 43 -13.28 -19.53 -7.27
N GLU A 44 -14.01 -18.47 -6.96
CA GLU A 44 -14.55 -17.59 -7.98
C GLU A 44 -13.43 -16.73 -8.57
N SER A 45 -13.52 -16.48 -9.88
CA SER A 45 -12.50 -15.74 -10.62
C SER A 45 -13.01 -14.38 -11.07
N LEU A 46 -12.19 -13.35 -10.89
CA LEU A 46 -12.43 -12.00 -11.37
C LEU A 46 -11.27 -11.57 -12.28
N GLN A 47 -11.60 -11.06 -13.47
CA GLN A 47 -10.63 -10.40 -14.34
C GLN A 47 -10.45 -8.95 -13.89
N ALA A 48 -9.20 -8.55 -13.69
CA ALA A 48 -8.82 -7.19 -13.39
C ALA A 48 -7.81 -6.68 -14.43
N ASP A 49 -8.04 -5.48 -14.96
CA ASP A 49 -7.13 -4.85 -15.91
C ASP A 49 -6.09 -3.95 -15.22
N THR A 50 -6.21 -3.79 -13.91
CA THR A 50 -5.39 -2.87 -13.14
C THR A 50 -5.11 -3.42 -11.75
N ILE A 51 -3.83 -3.40 -11.36
CA ILE A 51 -3.36 -3.88 -10.06
C ILE A 51 -2.58 -2.77 -9.33
N LEU A 52 -2.47 -2.93 -8.02
CA LEU A 52 -1.59 -2.12 -7.19
C LEU A 52 -0.29 -2.87 -6.97
N VAL A 53 0.81 -2.20 -7.28
CA VAL A 53 2.15 -2.74 -7.06
C VAL A 53 2.80 -1.98 -5.90
N PRO A 54 3.18 -2.65 -4.80
CA PRO A 54 3.86 -1.98 -3.70
C PRO A 54 5.29 -1.58 -4.12
N LEU A 55 5.63 -0.30 -3.92
CA LEU A 55 6.95 0.25 -4.25
C LEU A 55 7.79 0.48 -3.00
N ALA A 56 7.17 1.05 -1.96
CA ALA A 56 7.87 1.38 -0.73
C ALA A 56 6.91 1.43 0.46
N ALA A 57 7.45 1.24 1.65
CA ALA A 57 6.79 1.60 2.90
C ALA A 57 7.68 2.58 3.67
N ILE A 58 7.06 3.59 4.26
CA ILE A 58 7.69 4.47 5.24
C ILE A 58 7.11 4.07 6.59
N ARG A 59 7.95 3.74 7.57
CA ARG A 59 7.52 3.38 8.91
C ARG A 59 8.27 4.21 9.93
N ALA A 60 7.53 4.96 10.73
CA ALA A 60 8.07 5.95 11.66
C ALA A 60 9.13 6.86 11.00
N GLY A 61 8.86 7.28 9.75
CA GLY A 61 9.77 8.14 8.97
C GLY A 61 10.92 7.42 8.27
N LYS A 62 11.15 6.11 8.51
CA LYS A 62 12.18 5.34 7.82
C LYS A 62 11.63 4.66 6.56
N GLY A 63 12.30 4.88 5.42
CA GLY A 63 11.96 4.26 4.14
C GLY A 63 12.41 2.79 4.02
N TYR A 64 11.59 1.98 3.35
CA TYR A 64 11.83 0.58 3.03
C TYR A 64 11.34 0.33 1.60
N LEU A 65 12.23 0.00 0.68
CA LEU A 65 11.88 -0.29 -0.71
C LEU A 65 11.55 -1.77 -0.92
N THR A 66 10.61 -2.04 -1.83
CA THR A 66 10.47 -3.37 -2.42
C THR A 66 11.50 -3.55 -3.54
N GLU A 67 11.76 -4.78 -3.97
CA GLU A 67 12.66 -5.05 -5.12
C GLU A 67 12.19 -4.30 -6.37
N GLN A 68 10.89 -4.32 -6.65
CA GLN A 68 10.31 -3.59 -7.77
C GLN A 68 10.43 -2.06 -7.60
N GLY A 69 10.23 -1.56 -6.37
CA GLY A 69 10.46 -0.16 -6.03
C GLY A 69 11.89 0.27 -6.36
N SER A 70 12.90 -0.50 -5.95
CA SER A 70 14.31 -0.21 -6.22
C SER A 70 14.68 -0.29 -7.71
N ALA A 71 14.08 -1.24 -8.44
CA ALA A 71 14.42 -1.48 -9.85
C ALA A 71 13.81 -0.45 -10.80
N GLU A 72 12.57 -0.02 -10.52
CA GLU A 72 11.79 0.80 -11.45
C GLU A 72 11.76 2.28 -11.04
N ASN A 73 12.09 2.60 -9.78
CA ASN A 73 11.98 3.95 -9.24
C ASN A 73 13.21 4.31 -8.41
N ALA A 74 13.89 5.41 -8.77
CA ALA A 74 15.04 5.93 -8.03
C ALA A 74 14.58 6.71 -6.78
N PHE A 75 13.91 6.04 -5.84
CA PHE A 75 13.59 6.63 -4.55
C PHE A 75 14.87 6.74 -3.70
N ASP A 76 15.19 7.94 -3.24
CA ASP A 76 16.20 8.23 -2.23
C ASP A 76 15.48 8.78 -1.00
N PHE A 77 15.66 8.16 0.17
CA PHE A 77 14.92 8.44 1.41
C PHE A 77 15.86 8.84 2.54
#